data_AF-A0A840CXA7-F1
#
_entry.id   AF-A0A840CXA7-F1
#
_cell.length_a   1.000
_cell.length_b   1.000
_cell.length_c   1.000
_cell.angle_alpha   90.00
_cell.angle_beta   90.00
_cell.angle_gamma   90.00
#
_symmetry.space_group_name_H-M   'P 1'
#
loop_
_entity.id
_entity.type
_entity.pdbx_description
1 polymer ?
#
loop_
_entity_poly.entity_id
_entity_poly.type
_entity_poly.pdbx_seq_one_letter_code
_entity_poly.pdbx_strand_id
1 'polypeptide(L)'
;MAQEKMDDWMQDAKDLAKAERELKIEHWVYITFEIRDEDRNREILHIIDIPRAMLDRWRWVIEWRRAKLVCKYPRKHIWVYHCAYDKRTGLQTGFDFLLGKVTSAKAQITKVERAIAKYTDYMTHNDLFFNIDTDEKLLKSKSKLEQKKKNYNEAYAILQAEVIKHKQNSTMYKLFIGFKKLGEFASIMEAKKHADNSGLSGTFNLIGDRYRDSWYVFPNFKNE
;
A
#
# COMPACT_ATOMS: atom_id res chain seq x y z
N MET A 1 -17.32 9.75 32.75
CA MET A 1 -17.72 8.90 31.61
C MET A 1 -17.32 9.45 30.24
N ALA A 2 -17.57 10.72 29.87
CA ALA A 2 -17.12 11.26 28.57
C ALA A 2 -15.59 11.49 28.50
N GLN A 3 -14.96 11.90 29.60
CA GLN A 3 -13.51 12.11 29.71
C GLN A 3 -12.72 10.80 29.51
N GLU A 4 -13.11 9.72 30.18
CA GLU A 4 -12.44 8.40 30.08
C GLU A 4 -12.51 7.81 28.66
N LYS A 5 -13.61 8.06 27.94
CA LYS A 5 -13.76 7.66 26.54
C LYS A 5 -12.88 8.50 25.60
N MET A 6 -12.58 9.75 25.99
CA MET A 6 -11.65 10.61 25.26
C MET A 6 -10.19 10.21 25.49
N ASP A 7 -9.82 9.82 26.71
CA ASP A 7 -8.46 9.35 26.99
C ASP A 7 -8.15 8.01 26.28
N ASP A 8 -9.15 7.14 26.09
CA ASP A 8 -8.99 5.86 25.40
C ASP A 8 -8.68 6.03 23.89
N TRP A 9 -9.33 6.96 23.16
CA TRP A 9 -9.01 7.15 21.73
C TRP A 9 -7.64 7.79 21.51
N MET A 10 -7.24 8.74 22.35
CA MET A 10 -5.94 9.39 22.25
C MET A 10 -4.82 8.36 22.47
N GLN A 11 -5.07 7.44 23.41
CA GLN A 11 -4.14 6.37 23.70
C GLN A 11 -4.09 5.33 22.58
N ASP A 12 -5.22 5.00 21.97
CA ASP A 12 -5.28 4.14 20.78
C ASP A 12 -4.54 4.75 19.58
N ALA A 13 -4.67 6.05 19.37
CA ALA A 13 -3.91 6.77 18.33
C ALA A 13 -2.39 6.73 18.60
N LYS A 14 -1.97 6.84 19.87
CA LYS A 14 -0.56 6.69 20.25
C LYS A 14 -0.04 5.27 20.00
N ASP A 15 -0.83 4.25 20.29
CA ASP A 15 -0.48 2.85 20.06
C ASP A 15 -0.33 2.56 18.56
N LEU A 16 -1.23 3.10 17.74
CA LEU A 16 -1.17 2.98 16.28
C LEU A 16 0.07 3.70 15.72
N ALA A 17 0.33 4.94 16.15
CA ALA A 17 1.53 5.69 15.77
C ALA A 17 2.83 5.02 16.26
N LYS A 18 2.79 4.30 17.39
CA LYS A 18 3.92 3.48 17.86
C LYS A 18 4.11 2.27 16.95
N ALA A 19 3.05 1.55 16.60
CA ALA A 19 3.09 0.41 15.70
C ALA A 19 3.65 0.79 14.31
N GLU A 20 3.21 1.93 13.75
CA GLU A 20 3.71 2.46 12.47
C GLU A 20 5.21 2.79 12.52
N ARG A 21 5.67 3.43 13.61
CA ARG A 21 7.09 3.73 13.83
C ARG A 21 7.94 2.47 13.90
N GLU A 22 7.48 1.46 14.62
CA GLU A 22 8.21 0.18 14.73
C GLU A 22 8.22 -0.60 13.41
N LEU A 23 7.16 -0.51 12.61
CA LEU A 23 7.09 -1.09 11.27
C LEU A 23 7.83 -0.26 10.20
N LYS A 24 8.34 0.93 10.58
CA LYS A 24 9.04 1.89 9.71
C LYS A 24 8.24 2.19 8.44
N ILE A 25 6.94 2.45 8.60
CA ILE A 25 6.05 2.78 7.48
C ILE A 25 6.31 4.21 7.06
N GLU A 26 6.65 4.40 5.79
CA GLU A 26 6.70 5.72 5.19
C GLU A 26 5.33 6.08 4.63
N HIS A 27 4.91 7.34 4.79
CA HIS A 27 3.65 7.80 4.26
C HIS A 27 3.89 8.71 3.06
N TRP A 28 3.63 8.19 1.86
CA TRP A 28 3.70 8.92 0.61
C TRP A 28 2.32 8.99 -0.05
N VAL A 29 2.12 9.98 -0.90
CA VAL A 29 0.90 10.13 -1.69
C VAL A 29 1.31 10.46 -3.12
N TYR A 30 0.89 9.62 -4.05
CA TYR A 30 0.92 9.97 -5.46
C TYR A 30 -0.43 10.57 -5.86
N ILE A 31 -0.36 11.71 -6.54
CA ILE A 31 -1.51 12.49 -6.97
C ILE A 31 -1.54 12.45 -8.49
N THR A 32 -2.61 11.91 -9.06
CA THR A 32 -2.81 11.87 -10.51
C THR A 32 -3.88 12.86 -10.94
N PHE A 33 -3.58 13.59 -12.00
CA PHE A 33 -4.55 14.42 -12.71
C PHE A 33 -5.00 13.68 -13.94
N GLU A 34 -6.27 13.33 -14.00
CA GLU A 34 -6.82 12.45 -15.03
C GLU A 34 -7.97 13.12 -15.77
N ILE A 35 -7.99 12.88 -17.08
CA ILE A 35 -9.14 13.14 -17.93
C ILE A 35 -9.75 11.79 -18.31
N ARG A 36 -11.07 11.75 -18.36
CA ARG A 36 -11.81 10.63 -18.94
C ARG A 36 -12.38 11.06 -20.28
N ASP A 37 -12.15 10.26 -21.30
CA ASP A 37 -12.78 10.47 -22.60
C ASP A 37 -14.18 9.84 -22.65
N GLU A 38 -14.94 10.14 -23.70
CA GLU A 38 -16.30 9.63 -23.90
C GLU A 38 -16.34 8.09 -23.93
N ASP A 39 -15.29 7.47 -24.45
CA ASP A 39 -15.07 6.01 -24.48
C ASP A 39 -14.62 5.42 -23.13
N ARG A 40 -14.64 6.20 -22.04
CA ARG A 40 -14.19 5.83 -20.68
C ARG A 40 -12.69 5.52 -20.56
N ASN A 41 -11.91 5.82 -21.60
CA ASN A 41 -10.46 5.75 -21.55
C ASN A 41 -9.92 6.82 -20.58
N ARG A 42 -8.93 6.44 -19.76
CA ARG A 42 -8.32 7.33 -18.77
C ARG A 42 -6.98 7.83 -19.30
N GLU A 43 -6.85 9.14 -19.40
CA GLU A 43 -5.60 9.80 -19.76
C GLU A 43 -5.02 10.49 -18.52
N ILE A 44 -3.84 10.04 -18.09
CA ILE A 44 -3.09 10.66 -17.00
C ILE A 44 -2.33 11.85 -17.57
N LEU A 45 -2.72 13.05 -17.17
CA LEU A 45 -2.10 14.30 -17.60
C LEU A 45 -0.83 14.63 -16.83
N HIS A 46 -0.86 14.42 -15.51
CA HIS A 46 0.22 14.80 -14.63
C HIS A 46 0.24 13.95 -13.37
N ILE A 47 1.43 13.73 -12.85
CA ILE A 47 1.69 12.96 -11.64
C ILE A 47 2.55 13.82 -10.71
N ILE A 48 2.12 13.93 -9.45
CA ILE A 48 2.90 14.53 -8.37
C ILE A 48 3.13 13.45 -7.32
N ASP A 49 4.38 13.22 -6.94
CA ASP A 49 4.74 12.27 -5.89
C ASP A 49 5.38 13.03 -4.72
N ILE A 50 4.70 13.03 -3.57
CA ILE A 50 5.09 13.80 -2.38
C ILE A 50 4.85 13.04 -1.08
N PRO A 51 5.59 13.33 0.00
CA PRO A 51 5.29 12.81 1.33
C PRO A 51 3.90 13.25 1.80
N ARG A 52 3.16 12.38 2.49
CA ARG A 52 1.79 12.67 2.98
C ARG A 52 1.73 13.89 3.89
N ALA A 53 2.77 14.12 4.69
CA ALA A 53 2.87 15.29 5.57
C ALA A 53 2.95 16.63 4.81
N MET A 54 3.38 16.62 3.55
CA MET A 54 3.47 17.81 2.71
C MET A 54 2.14 18.13 2.00
N LEU A 55 1.19 17.19 1.98
CA LEU A 55 -0.07 17.32 1.24
C LEU A 55 -0.89 18.53 1.69
N ASP A 56 -1.04 18.72 3.01
CA ASP A 56 -1.80 19.86 3.55
C ASP A 56 -1.09 21.19 3.28
N ARG A 57 0.24 21.23 3.42
CA ARG A 57 1.05 22.43 3.20
C ARG A 57 1.06 22.85 1.72
N TRP A 58 1.10 21.88 0.81
CA TRP A 58 1.18 22.10 -0.64
C TRP A 58 -0.15 21.94 -1.35
N ARG A 59 -1.26 21.92 -0.60
CA ARG A 59 -2.61 21.84 -1.16
C ARG A 59 -2.88 22.90 -2.22
N TRP A 60 -2.36 24.11 -2.03
CA TRP A 60 -2.48 25.20 -3.00
C TRP A 60 -1.79 24.89 -4.33
N VAL A 61 -0.68 24.14 -4.34
CA VAL A 61 0.03 23.74 -5.58
C VAL A 61 -0.84 22.77 -6.38
N ILE A 62 -1.46 21.82 -5.69
CA ILE A 62 -2.36 20.82 -6.30
C ILE A 62 -3.55 21.52 -6.95
N GLU A 63 -4.21 22.42 -6.23
CA GLU A 63 -5.36 23.18 -6.75
C GLU A 63 -4.95 24.16 -7.86
N TRP A 64 -3.82 24.86 -7.73
CA TRP A 64 -3.30 25.72 -8.77
C TRP A 64 -3.02 24.94 -10.06
N ARG A 65 -2.41 23.77 -9.94
CA ARG A 65 -2.14 22.88 -11.07
C ARG A 65 -3.43 22.39 -11.71
N ARG A 66 -4.41 22.00 -10.89
CA ARG A 66 -5.75 21.62 -11.34
C ARG A 66 -6.39 22.74 -12.14
N ALA A 67 -6.39 23.97 -11.61
CA ALA A 67 -6.95 25.14 -12.29
C ALA A 67 -6.25 25.39 -13.64
N LYS A 68 -4.92 25.30 -13.69
CA LYS A 68 -4.16 25.42 -14.95
C LYS A 68 -4.60 24.37 -15.99
N LEU A 69 -4.82 23.13 -15.57
CA LEU A 69 -5.30 22.07 -16.46
C LEU A 69 -6.74 22.34 -16.92
N VAL A 70 -7.61 22.84 -16.04
CA VAL A 70 -9.01 23.21 -16.38
C VAL A 70 -9.02 24.28 -17.46
N CYS A 71 -8.18 25.30 -17.35
CA CYS A 71 -8.05 26.32 -18.41
C CYS A 71 -7.56 25.75 -19.74
N LYS A 72 -6.68 24.73 -19.71
CA LYS A 72 -6.18 24.07 -20.92
C LYS A 72 -7.24 23.17 -21.58
N TYR A 73 -8.13 22.57 -20.79
CA TYR A 73 -9.17 21.64 -21.24
C TYR A 73 -10.57 22.08 -20.73
N PRO A 74 -11.13 23.18 -21.24
CA PRO A 74 -12.30 23.83 -20.64
C PRO A 74 -13.59 22.99 -20.67
N ARG A 75 -13.71 22.05 -21.62
CA ARG A 75 -14.88 21.16 -21.74
C ARG A 75 -14.71 19.81 -21.04
N LYS A 76 -13.50 19.48 -20.60
CA LYS A 76 -13.22 18.17 -19.98
C LYS A 76 -13.14 18.32 -18.46
N HIS A 77 -13.75 17.39 -17.73
CA HIS A 77 -13.61 17.35 -16.27
C HIS A 77 -12.26 16.75 -15.88
N ILE A 78 -11.52 17.46 -15.04
CA ILE A 78 -10.24 16.98 -14.51
C ILE A 78 -10.46 16.40 -13.12
N TRP A 79 -10.27 15.08 -13.06
CA TRP A 79 -10.26 14.31 -11.84
C TRP A 79 -8.90 14.41 -11.18
N VAL A 80 -8.88 14.57 -9.85
CA VAL A 80 -7.66 14.53 -9.05
C VAL A 80 -7.80 13.36 -8.08
N TYR A 81 -7.00 12.34 -8.28
CA TYR A 81 -6.98 11.18 -7.39
C TYR A 81 -5.77 11.23 -6.47
N HIS A 82 -6.00 10.87 -5.22
CA HIS A 82 -4.97 10.79 -4.20
C HIS A 82 -4.86 9.33 -3.78
N CYS A 83 -3.67 8.77 -3.93
CA CYS A 83 -3.42 7.40 -3.51
C CYS A 83 -2.27 7.40 -2.51
N ALA A 84 -2.60 7.09 -1.27
CA ALA A 84 -1.63 6.98 -0.20
C ALA A 84 -0.98 5.60 -0.23
N TYR A 85 0.34 5.55 -0.11
CA TYR A 85 1.12 4.32 -0.17
C TYR A 85 2.41 4.44 0.64
N ASP A 86 3.00 3.28 0.93
CA ASP A 86 4.31 3.18 1.55
C ASP A 86 5.39 3.03 0.48
N LYS A 87 6.33 3.98 0.43
CA LYS A 87 7.37 4.02 -0.60
C LYS A 87 8.33 2.83 -0.53
N ARG A 88 8.54 2.26 0.65
CA ARG A 88 9.42 1.11 0.84
C ARG A 88 8.83 -0.16 0.22
N THR A 89 7.52 -0.33 0.34
CA THR A 89 6.81 -1.55 -0.06
C THR A 89 6.05 -1.40 -1.38
N GLY A 90 5.71 -0.18 -1.79
CA GLY A 90 4.83 0.12 -2.91
C GLY A 90 3.35 -0.15 -2.60
N LEU A 91 3.01 -0.59 -1.39
CA LEU A 91 1.66 -0.99 -1.02
C LEU A 91 0.83 0.21 -0.57
N GLN A 92 -0.47 0.16 -0.86
CA GLN A 92 -1.40 1.21 -0.45
C GLN A 92 -1.54 1.26 1.08
N THR A 93 -1.58 2.47 1.60
CA THR A 93 -1.79 2.76 3.03
C THR A 93 -3.26 3.12 3.26
N GLY A 94 -3.88 2.50 4.26
CA GLY A 94 -5.25 2.80 4.69
C GLY A 94 -5.82 1.64 5.50
N PHE A 95 -6.97 1.87 6.13
CA PHE A 95 -7.53 0.96 7.16
C PHE A 95 -7.82 -0.45 6.64
N ASP A 96 -8.45 -0.57 5.46
CA ASP A 96 -8.84 -1.86 4.88
C ASP A 96 -7.69 -2.59 4.17
N PHE A 97 -6.57 -1.90 3.93
CA PHE A 97 -5.41 -2.47 3.25
C PHE A 97 -4.57 -3.36 4.18
N LEU A 98 -3.77 -4.24 3.59
CA LEU A 98 -2.93 -5.19 4.33
C LEU A 98 -2.04 -4.49 5.37
N LEU A 99 -1.44 -3.36 4.99
CA LEU A 99 -0.56 -2.59 5.88
C LEU A 99 -1.34 -1.98 7.07
N GLY A 100 -2.57 -1.51 6.84
CA GLY A 100 -3.48 -1.04 7.88
C GLY A 100 -3.90 -2.15 8.84
N LYS A 101 -4.17 -3.34 8.32
CA LYS A 101 -4.51 -4.52 9.13
C LYS A 101 -3.34 -4.94 10.03
N VAL A 102 -2.12 -4.97 9.50
CA VAL A 102 -0.91 -5.33 10.25
C VAL A 102 -0.59 -4.30 11.33
N THR A 103 -0.67 -2.99 11.01
CA THR A 103 -0.47 -1.91 11.99
C THR A 103 -1.51 -1.94 13.10
N SER A 104 -2.78 -2.11 12.74
CA SER A 104 -3.89 -2.24 13.70
C SER A 104 -3.72 -3.46 14.60
N ALA A 105 -3.40 -4.64 14.03
CA ALA A 105 -3.15 -5.85 14.81
C ALA A 105 -2.00 -5.67 15.81
N LYS A 106 -0.93 -4.98 15.39
CA LYS A 106 0.20 -4.66 16.27
C LYS A 106 -0.18 -3.68 17.38
N ALA A 107 -0.92 -2.62 17.06
CA ALA A 107 -1.43 -1.67 18.05
C ALA A 107 -2.34 -2.35 19.07
N GLN A 108 -3.17 -3.32 18.64
CA GLN A 108 -4.02 -4.12 19.51
C GLN A 108 -3.23 -4.99 20.49
N ILE A 109 -2.09 -5.52 20.08
CA ILE A 109 -1.17 -6.24 20.99
C ILE A 109 -0.66 -5.28 22.06
N THR A 110 -0.17 -4.10 21.66
CA THR A 110 0.30 -3.07 22.60
C THR A 110 -0.79 -2.60 23.57
N LYS A 111 -2.04 -2.42 23.09
CA LYS A 111 -3.19 -2.06 23.93
C LYS A 111 -3.43 -3.11 25.02
N VAL A 112 -3.42 -4.40 24.65
CA VAL A 112 -3.62 -5.50 25.61
C VAL A 112 -2.44 -5.62 26.59
N GLU A 113 -1.20 -5.50 26.12
CA GLU A 113 -0.01 -5.53 26.98
C GLU A 113 -0.04 -4.40 28.02
N ARG A 114 -0.40 -3.17 27.60
CA ARG A 114 -0.60 -2.05 28.53
C ARG A 114 -1.72 -2.34 29.52
N ALA A 115 -2.87 -2.87 29.06
CA ALA A 115 -3.99 -3.15 29.93
C ALA A 115 -3.63 -4.19 31.01
N ILE A 116 -2.88 -5.23 30.63
CA ILE A 116 -2.34 -6.22 31.56
C ILE A 116 -1.39 -5.54 32.56
N ALA A 117 -0.43 -4.74 32.08
CA ALA A 117 0.53 -4.06 32.94
C ALA A 117 -0.16 -3.11 33.95
N LYS A 118 -1.15 -2.34 33.50
CA LYS A 118 -1.94 -1.45 34.35
C LYS A 118 -2.74 -2.24 35.39
N TYR A 119 -3.33 -3.37 35.01
CA TYR A 119 -4.06 -4.24 35.93
C TYR A 119 -3.11 -4.85 36.97
N THR A 120 -1.97 -5.39 36.56
CA THR A 120 -0.99 -5.98 37.48
C THR A 120 -0.44 -4.95 38.46
N ASP A 121 -0.11 -3.75 37.98
CA ASP A 121 0.38 -2.66 38.83
C ASP A 121 -0.69 -2.22 39.83
N TYR A 122 -1.93 -2.04 39.38
CA TYR A 122 -3.03 -1.71 40.29
C TYR A 122 -3.28 -2.80 41.34
N MET A 123 -3.36 -4.06 40.94
CA MET A 123 -3.68 -5.15 41.88
C MET A 123 -2.55 -5.41 42.88
N THR A 124 -1.28 -5.31 42.46
CA THR A 124 -0.13 -5.47 43.36
C THR A 124 -0.09 -4.43 44.48
N HIS A 125 -0.58 -3.21 44.23
CA HIS A 125 -0.61 -2.14 45.24
C HIS A 125 -1.87 -2.12 46.10
N ASN A 126 -3.01 -2.61 45.58
CA ASN A 126 -4.32 -2.46 46.25
C ASN A 126 -4.88 -3.75 46.85
N ASP A 127 -4.46 -4.92 46.36
CA ASP A 127 -5.01 -6.22 46.79
C ASP A 127 -3.91 -7.11 47.37
N LEU A 128 -4.00 -7.35 48.68
CA LEU A 128 -3.06 -8.18 49.45
C LEU A 128 -3.13 -9.67 49.08
N PHE A 129 -4.23 -10.12 48.45
CA PHE A 129 -4.44 -11.50 48.05
C PHE A 129 -4.18 -11.73 46.55
N PHE A 130 -3.74 -10.70 45.84
CA PHE A 130 -3.44 -10.81 44.42
C PHE A 130 -2.27 -11.77 44.19
N ASN A 131 -2.52 -12.80 43.36
CA ASN A 131 -1.49 -13.71 42.89
C ASN A 131 -1.45 -13.68 41.36
N ILE A 132 -0.27 -13.41 40.81
CA ILE A 132 -0.01 -13.25 39.38
C ILE A 132 -0.28 -14.55 38.59
N ASP A 133 -0.10 -15.70 39.22
CA ASP A 133 -0.18 -17.01 38.58
C ASP A 133 -1.59 -17.60 38.60
N THR A 134 -2.36 -17.30 39.65
CA THR A 134 -3.71 -17.86 39.87
C THR A 134 -4.86 -16.94 39.46
N ASP A 135 -4.60 -15.65 39.20
CA ASP A 135 -5.65 -14.70 38.82
C ASP A 135 -6.31 -15.07 37.47
N GLU A 136 -7.61 -15.34 37.52
CA GLU A 136 -8.40 -15.78 36.37
C GLU A 136 -8.45 -14.72 35.26
N LYS A 137 -8.53 -13.42 35.62
CA LYS A 137 -8.61 -12.32 34.64
C LYS A 137 -7.31 -12.18 33.87
N LEU A 138 -6.17 -12.36 34.55
CA LEU A 138 -4.84 -12.27 34.00
C LEU A 138 -4.58 -13.46 33.06
N LEU A 139 -4.96 -14.69 33.46
CA LEU A 139 -4.91 -15.88 32.60
C LEU A 139 -5.72 -15.68 31.31
N LYS A 140 -6.97 -15.24 31.42
CA LYS A 140 -7.82 -14.94 30.25
C LYS A 140 -7.19 -13.86 29.34
N SER A 141 -6.59 -12.84 29.95
CA SER A 141 -5.94 -11.75 29.20
C SER A 141 -4.67 -12.21 28.48
N LYS A 142 -3.86 -13.07 29.11
CA LYS A 142 -2.70 -13.74 28.49
C LYS A 142 -3.13 -14.60 27.30
N SER A 143 -4.18 -15.42 27.43
CA SER A 143 -4.69 -16.22 26.30
C SER A 143 -5.16 -15.35 25.13
N LYS A 144 -5.85 -14.23 25.40
CA LYS A 144 -6.24 -13.26 24.37
C LYS A 144 -5.03 -12.58 23.71
N LEU A 145 -4.00 -12.27 24.48
CA LEU A 145 -2.75 -11.70 23.96
C LEU A 145 -2.06 -12.68 23.01
N GLU A 146 -1.98 -13.96 23.36
CA GLU A 146 -1.42 -15.00 22.50
C GLU A 146 -2.20 -15.15 21.19
N GLN A 147 -3.53 -15.15 21.25
CA GLN A 147 -4.38 -15.17 20.04
C GLN A 147 -4.09 -13.96 19.13
N LYS A 148 -4.00 -12.76 19.70
CA LYS A 148 -3.67 -11.55 18.91
C LYS A 148 -2.26 -11.62 18.30
N LYS A 149 -1.28 -12.18 19.02
CA LYS A 149 0.08 -12.41 18.50
C LYS A 149 0.08 -13.39 17.33
N LYS A 150 -0.68 -14.48 17.41
CA LYS A 150 -0.85 -15.43 16.29
C LYS A 150 -1.44 -14.75 15.06
N ASN A 151 -2.56 -14.04 15.21
CA ASN A 151 -3.21 -13.31 14.12
C ASN A 151 -2.28 -12.26 13.47
N TYR A 152 -1.49 -11.55 14.28
CA TYR A 152 -0.49 -10.60 13.78
C TYR A 152 0.60 -11.30 12.96
N ASN A 153 1.13 -12.42 13.44
CA ASN A 153 2.17 -13.17 12.73
C ASN A 153 1.67 -13.69 11.37
N GLU A 154 0.43 -14.19 11.32
CA GLU A 154 -0.21 -14.61 10.07
C GLU A 154 -0.36 -13.44 9.08
N ALA A 155 -0.90 -12.30 9.55
CA ALA A 155 -1.03 -11.10 8.73
C ALA A 155 0.33 -10.56 8.26
N TYR A 156 1.35 -10.63 9.11
CA TYR A 156 2.70 -10.19 8.78
C TYR A 156 3.37 -11.10 7.75
N ALA A 157 3.16 -12.41 7.81
CA ALA A 157 3.64 -13.34 6.79
C ALA A 157 3.02 -13.05 5.42
N ILE A 158 1.71 -12.76 5.37
CA ILE A 158 1.01 -12.34 4.15
C ILE A 158 1.62 -11.04 3.61
N LEU A 159 1.85 -10.05 4.49
CA LEU A 159 2.48 -8.79 4.11
C LEU A 159 3.87 -9.01 3.49
N GLN A 160 4.70 -9.86 4.10
CA GLN A 160 6.03 -10.16 3.58
C GLN A 160 5.98 -10.81 2.19
N ALA A 161 5.09 -11.78 1.99
CA ALA A 161 4.91 -12.42 0.70
C ALA A 161 4.49 -11.40 -0.38
N GLU A 162 3.57 -10.48 -0.04
CA GLU A 162 3.11 -9.45 -0.97
C GLU A 162 4.20 -8.44 -1.32
N VAL A 163 5.02 -8.04 -0.35
CA VAL A 163 6.18 -7.16 -0.60
C VAL A 163 7.19 -7.82 -1.54
N ILE A 164 7.43 -9.12 -1.38
CA ILE A 164 8.33 -9.88 -2.27
C ILE A 164 7.76 -9.89 -3.70
N LYS A 165 6.46 -10.21 -3.84
CA LYS A 165 5.77 -10.18 -5.14
C LYS A 165 5.84 -8.80 -5.79
N HIS A 166 5.59 -7.74 -5.03
CA HIS A 166 5.64 -6.37 -5.54
C HIS A 166 7.05 -5.99 -6.02
N LYS A 167 8.10 -6.37 -5.28
CA LYS A 167 9.49 -6.18 -5.70
C LYS A 167 9.82 -6.94 -6.98
N GLN A 168 9.41 -8.20 -7.08
CA GLN A 168 9.61 -9.01 -8.28
C GLN A 168 8.89 -8.39 -9.49
N ASN A 169 7.63 -7.98 -9.32
CA ASN A 169 6.85 -7.31 -10.36
C ASN A 169 7.46 -5.98 -10.82
N SER A 170 8.07 -5.22 -9.91
CA SER A 170 8.78 -3.99 -10.25
C SER A 170 10.03 -4.25 -11.09
N THR A 171 10.70 -5.38 -10.87
CA THR A 171 11.90 -5.76 -11.63
C THR A 171 11.60 -6.47 -12.96
N MET A 172 10.37 -6.93 -13.17
CA MET A 172 9.98 -7.67 -14.37
C MET A 172 9.45 -6.76 -15.48
N TYR A 173 9.80 -7.12 -16.71
CA TYR A 173 9.30 -6.52 -17.94
C TYR A 173 8.10 -7.32 -18.46
N LYS A 174 6.99 -6.64 -18.71
CA LYS A 174 5.77 -7.22 -19.26
C LYS A 174 5.75 -6.99 -20.77
N LEU A 175 5.76 -8.07 -21.54
CA LEU A 175 5.67 -8.02 -22.99
C LEU A 175 4.20 -8.17 -23.41
N PHE A 176 3.77 -7.32 -24.33
CA PHE A 176 2.44 -7.34 -24.93
C PHE A 176 2.56 -7.32 -26.45
N ILE A 177 1.57 -7.89 -27.13
CA ILE A 177 1.30 -7.65 -28.55
C ILE A 177 -0.12 -7.06 -28.66
N GLY A 178 -0.22 -5.82 -29.13
CA GLY A 178 -1.45 -5.04 -28.95
C GLY A 178 -1.89 -5.01 -27.48
N PHE A 179 -3.07 -5.55 -27.17
CA PHE A 179 -3.62 -5.67 -25.80
C PHE A 179 -3.34 -7.03 -25.14
N LYS A 180 -2.81 -8.02 -25.85
CA LYS A 180 -2.58 -9.37 -25.32
C LYS A 180 -1.23 -9.45 -24.62
N LYS A 181 -1.22 -9.84 -23.34
CA LYS A 181 -0.01 -10.09 -22.57
C LYS A 181 0.63 -11.41 -23.02
N LEU A 182 1.90 -11.36 -23.41
CA LEU A 182 2.67 -12.53 -23.86
C LEU A 182 3.45 -13.17 -22.71
N GLY A 183 3.95 -12.39 -21.75
CA GLY A 183 4.71 -12.90 -20.63
C GLY A 183 5.30 -11.82 -19.73
N GLU A 184 5.91 -12.25 -18.63
CA GLU A 184 6.71 -11.43 -17.72
C GLU A 184 8.15 -11.97 -17.75
N PHE A 185 9.12 -11.09 -17.95
CA PHE A 185 10.52 -11.45 -18.18
C PHE A 185 11.43 -10.68 -17.21
N ALA A 186 12.52 -11.30 -16.76
CA ALA A 186 13.48 -10.64 -15.87
C ALA A 186 14.40 -9.66 -16.61
N SER A 187 14.62 -9.87 -17.92
CA SER A 187 15.49 -9.05 -18.76
C SER A 187 14.83 -8.62 -20.07
N ILE A 188 15.19 -7.43 -20.55
CA ILE A 188 14.77 -6.90 -21.86
C ILE A 188 15.19 -7.86 -22.98
N MET A 189 16.39 -8.44 -22.88
CA MET A 189 16.93 -9.35 -23.90
C MET A 189 16.11 -10.65 -24.00
N GLU A 190 15.67 -11.20 -22.86
CA GLU A 190 14.80 -12.39 -22.84
C GLU A 190 13.44 -12.09 -23.45
N ALA A 191 12.86 -10.93 -23.12
CA ALA A 191 11.58 -10.50 -23.68
C ALA A 191 11.66 -10.32 -25.21
N LYS A 192 12.73 -9.71 -25.72
CA LYS A 192 12.94 -9.54 -27.17
C LYS A 192 13.13 -10.88 -27.87
N LYS A 193 13.98 -11.77 -27.33
CA LYS A 193 14.16 -13.12 -27.85
C LYS A 193 12.84 -13.91 -27.89
N HIS A 194 12.00 -13.76 -26.86
CA HIS A 194 10.68 -14.38 -26.84
C HIS A 194 9.73 -13.77 -27.87
N ALA A 195 9.79 -12.45 -28.11
CA ALA A 195 9.02 -11.80 -29.17
C ALA A 195 9.42 -12.34 -30.55
N ASP A 196 10.71 -12.44 -30.83
CA ASP A 196 11.24 -12.95 -32.11
C ASP A 196 10.86 -14.41 -32.34
N ASN A 197 10.95 -15.24 -31.29
CA ASN A 197 10.59 -16.66 -31.36
C ASN A 197 9.07 -16.91 -31.40
N SER A 198 8.23 -15.91 -31.08
CA SER A 198 6.78 -16.09 -31.04
C SER A 198 6.14 -16.27 -32.42
N GLY A 199 6.83 -15.85 -33.49
CA GLY A 199 6.31 -15.90 -34.87
C GLY A 199 5.10 -14.98 -35.11
N LEU A 200 4.77 -14.12 -34.15
CA LEU A 200 3.66 -13.18 -34.26
C LEU A 200 4.12 -11.88 -34.91
N SER A 201 3.26 -11.30 -35.75
CA SER A 201 3.47 -9.99 -36.37
C SER A 201 2.53 -8.95 -35.77
N GLY A 202 2.99 -7.71 -35.67
CA GLY A 202 2.27 -6.62 -35.02
C GLY A 202 3.15 -5.75 -34.12
N THR A 203 2.51 -4.83 -33.39
CA THR A 203 3.20 -3.94 -32.44
C THR A 203 3.42 -4.63 -31.10
N PHE A 204 4.68 -4.88 -30.77
CA PHE A 204 5.09 -5.34 -29.46
C PHE A 204 5.31 -4.15 -28.54
N ASN A 205 4.80 -4.22 -27.32
CA ASN A 205 5.02 -3.25 -26.27
C ASN A 205 5.70 -3.95 -25.09
N LEU A 206 6.86 -3.44 -24.69
CA LEU A 206 7.58 -3.89 -23.50
C LEU A 206 7.48 -2.80 -22.43
N ILE A 207 6.91 -3.15 -21.28
CA ILE A 207 6.66 -2.23 -20.17
C ILE A 207 7.32 -2.77 -18.92
N GLY A 208 8.23 -2.00 -18.32
CA GLY A 208 8.87 -2.27 -17.04
C GLY A 208 8.90 -1.03 -16.15
N ASP A 209 9.58 -1.10 -15.00
CA ASP A 209 9.74 0.06 -14.12
C ASP A 209 10.54 1.17 -14.81
N ARG A 210 9.87 2.30 -15.07
CA ARG A 210 10.40 3.46 -15.83
C ARG A 210 10.94 3.14 -17.23
N TYR A 211 10.67 1.97 -17.77
CA TYR A 211 11.08 1.55 -19.11
C TYR A 211 9.85 1.22 -19.96
N ARG A 212 9.74 1.88 -21.12
CA ARG A 212 8.70 1.58 -22.09
C ARG A 212 9.33 1.60 -23.48
N ASP A 213 9.20 0.49 -24.18
CA ASP A 213 9.70 0.31 -25.54
C ASP A 213 8.57 -0.28 -26.40
N SER A 214 8.51 0.13 -27.66
CA SER A 214 7.50 -0.33 -28.60
C SER A 214 8.11 -0.46 -29.98
N TRP A 215 7.99 -1.64 -30.59
CA TRP A 215 8.49 -1.89 -31.94
C TRP A 215 7.49 -2.73 -32.73
N TYR A 216 7.53 -2.60 -34.06
CA TYR A 216 6.66 -3.35 -34.96
C TYR A 216 7.44 -4.47 -35.64
N VAL A 217 6.88 -5.68 -35.66
CA VAL A 217 7.41 -6.82 -36.41
C VAL A 217 6.51 -7.08 -37.60
N PHE A 218 7.07 -6.98 -38.80
CA PHE A 218 6.36 -7.23 -40.05
C PHE A 218 6.01 -8.73 -40.20
N PRO A 219 4.87 -9.07 -40.81
CA PRO A 219 4.60 -10.43 -41.20
C PRO A 219 5.69 -10.90 -42.16
N ASN A 220 6.25 -12.09 -41.91
CA ASN A 220 7.09 -12.74 -42.92
C ASN A 220 6.20 -13.13 -44.09
N PHE A 221 6.16 -12.30 -45.12
CA PHE A 221 5.70 -12.70 -46.44
C PHE A 221 6.71 -13.72 -46.96
N LYS A 222 6.45 -15.01 -46.75
CA LYS A 222 7.08 -16.03 -47.57
C LYS A 222 6.57 -15.79 -48.99
N ASN A 223 7.44 -15.25 -49.85
CA ASN A 223 7.23 -15.26 -51.28
C ASN A 223 7.04 -16.72 -51.70
N GLU A 224 5.85 -17.05 -52.19
CA GLU A 224 5.63 -18.23 -53.04
C GLU A 224 6.42 -18.11 -54.35
#